data_AF-A0A1F5CVI1-F1
#
_entry.id   AF-A0A1F5CVI1-F1
#
_cell.length_a   1.000
_cell.length_b   1.000
_cell.length_c   1.000
_cell.angle_alpha   90.00
_cell.angle_beta   90.00
_cell.angle_gamma   90.00
#
_symmetry.space_group_name_H-M   'P 1'
#
loop_
_entity.id
_entity.type
_entity.pdbx_description
1 polymer ?
#
loop_
_entity_poly.entity_id
_entity_poly.type
_entity_poly.pdbx_seq_one_letter_code
_entity_poly.pdbx_strand_id
1 'polypeptide(L)'
;MVLTQFALKSVKAPHAVIIAITAKYLHKMQKNPRLLSIELRTFRHWGGTMIAHYTNGNVLTVKKLLGHKRIENTMKYIGLIHFKDDEFEVATATTVEEAKQVLSAGFDYVTEKSGIMLFKRPKRFSAYAS
;
A
#
# COMPACT_ATOMS: atom_id res chain seq x y z
N MET A 1 -19.32 43.01 -20.27
CA MET A 1 -19.46 41.88 -19.33
C MET A 1 -18.67 40.66 -19.83
N VAL A 2 -17.35 40.78 -20.05
CA VAL A 2 -16.52 39.65 -20.59
C VAL A 2 -15.08 39.64 -20.04
N LEU A 3 -14.82 40.18 -18.84
CA LEU A 3 -13.45 40.17 -18.27
C LEU A 3 -13.30 39.41 -16.94
N THR A 4 -14.38 38.87 -16.38
CA THR A 4 -14.32 38.12 -15.10
C THR A 4 -14.13 36.62 -15.25
N GLN A 5 -14.26 36.05 -16.46
CA GLN A 5 -14.13 34.60 -16.66
C GLN A 5 -12.67 34.12 -16.80
N PHE A 6 -11.71 35.01 -17.05
CA PHE A 6 -10.31 34.61 -17.31
C PHE A 6 -9.46 34.44 -16.04
N ALA A 7 -9.89 34.99 -14.90
CA ALA A 7 -9.12 35.00 -13.65
C ALA A 7 -9.22 33.70 -12.82
N LEU A 8 -10.14 32.78 -13.14
CA LEU A 8 -10.34 31.55 -12.38
C LEU A 8 -9.50 30.35 -12.86
N LYS A 9 -8.68 30.51 -13.91
CA LYS A 9 -7.86 29.42 -14.47
C LYS A 9 -6.41 29.35 -13.94
N SER A 10 -5.99 30.22 -13.00
CA SER A 10 -4.60 30.27 -12.54
C SER A 10 -4.38 30.04 -11.04
N VAL A 11 -5.41 29.63 -10.29
CA VAL A 11 -5.21 29.18 -8.91
C VAL A 11 -4.53 27.81 -8.96
N LYS A 12 -3.19 27.78 -8.81
CA LYS A 12 -2.44 26.55 -8.54
C LYS A 12 -3.20 25.76 -7.47
N ALA A 13 -3.50 24.50 -7.78
CA ALA A 13 -4.37 23.63 -6.99
C ALA A 13 -4.21 23.87 -5.47
N PRO A 14 -5.28 24.14 -4.71
CA PRO A 14 -5.21 24.62 -3.32
C PRO A 14 -4.40 23.68 -2.41
N HIS A 15 -4.45 22.37 -2.69
CA HIS A 15 -3.65 21.35 -2.01
C HIS A 15 -2.14 21.59 -2.13
N ALA A 16 -1.65 22.01 -3.29
CA ALA A 16 -0.22 22.30 -3.49
C ALA A 16 0.23 23.52 -2.66
N VAL A 17 -0.65 24.52 -2.54
CA VAL A 17 -0.38 25.73 -1.76
C VAL A 17 -0.33 25.40 -0.26
N ILE A 18 -1.31 24.63 0.24
CA ILE A 18 -1.34 24.18 1.63
C ILE A 18 -0.08 23.40 1.97
N ILE A 19 0.27 22.39 1.16
CA ILE A 19 1.48 21.58 1.36
C ILE A 19 2.73 22.45 1.40
N ALA A 20 2.87 23.41 0.49
CA ALA A 20 4.03 24.30 0.45
C ALA A 20 4.12 25.19 1.71
N ILE A 21 2.99 25.71 2.21
CA ILE A 21 2.94 26.51 3.44
C ILE A 21 3.31 25.64 4.64
N THR A 22 2.71 24.46 4.77
CA THR A 22 2.97 23.53 5.86
C THR A 22 4.43 23.05 5.86
N ALA A 23 4.98 22.70 4.69
CA ALA A 23 6.37 22.31 4.55
C ALA A 23 7.35 23.41 4.99
N LYS A 24 7.07 24.68 4.62
CA LYS A 24 7.86 25.83 5.07
C LYS A 24 7.76 26.05 6.58
N TYR A 25 6.57 25.88 7.16
CA TYR A 25 6.37 26.00 8.60
C TYR A 25 7.15 24.92 9.37
N LEU A 26 6.99 23.65 8.97
CA LEU A 26 7.70 22.53 9.60
C LEU A 26 9.23 22.62 9.44
N HIS A 27 9.72 23.09 8.28
CA HIS A 27 11.13 23.37 8.06
C HIS A 27 11.69 24.34 9.12
N LYS A 28 10.97 25.42 9.44
CA LYS A 28 11.39 26.39 10.46
C LYS A 28 11.43 25.79 11.86
N MET A 29 10.48 24.92 12.20
CA MET A 29 10.42 24.29 13.52
C MET A 29 11.49 23.21 13.72
N GLN A 30 11.66 22.31 12.74
CA GLN A 30 12.56 21.15 12.85
C GLN A 30 13.97 21.43 12.30
N LYS A 31 14.20 22.57 11.65
CA LYS A 31 15.47 22.94 10.99
C LYS A 31 15.94 21.89 9.96
N ASN A 32 15.01 21.15 9.35
CA ASN A 32 15.33 20.12 8.36
C ASN A 32 15.13 20.65 6.93
N PRO A 33 16.20 20.80 6.12
CA PRO A 33 16.10 21.35 4.77
C PRO A 33 15.34 20.43 3.78
N ARG A 34 15.27 19.12 4.06
CA ARG A 34 14.59 18.16 3.16
C ARG A 34 13.09 18.40 3.05
N LEU A 35 12.47 19.03 4.05
CA LEU A 35 11.04 19.34 4.03
C LEU A 35 10.66 20.29 2.89
N LEU A 36 11.59 21.14 2.43
CA LEU A 36 11.38 22.05 1.30
C LEU A 36 11.32 21.32 -0.04
N SER A 37 11.81 20.08 -0.12
CA SER A 37 11.74 19.24 -1.33
C SER A 37 10.46 18.39 -1.44
N ILE A 38 9.51 18.54 -0.50
CA ILE A 38 8.25 17.80 -0.55
C ILE A 38 7.34 18.39 -1.64
N GLU A 39 6.99 17.56 -2.61
CA GLU A 39 6.08 17.90 -3.70
C GLU A 39 4.86 16.97 -3.72
N LEU A 40 3.82 17.31 -4.50
CA LEU A 40 2.67 16.42 -4.72
C LEU A 40 3.09 15.03 -5.23
N ARG A 41 4.18 14.96 -6.00
CA ARG A 41 4.74 13.70 -6.49
C ARG A 41 5.22 12.81 -5.34
N THR A 42 5.75 13.38 -4.27
CA THR A 42 6.20 12.65 -3.08
C THR A 42 5.03 11.90 -2.42
N PHE A 43 3.88 12.56 -2.28
CA PHE A 43 2.66 11.91 -1.77
C PHE A 43 2.16 10.79 -2.68
N ARG A 44 2.22 11.00 -4.01
CA ARG A 44 1.88 9.93 -4.96
C ARG A 44 2.83 8.74 -4.86
N HIS A 45 4.14 8.98 -4.70
CA HIS A 45 5.14 7.93 -4.48
C HIS A 45 4.89 7.16 -3.19
N TRP A 46 4.66 7.87 -2.09
CA TRP A 46 4.32 7.25 -0.83
C TRP A 46 3.04 6.43 -0.93
N GLY A 47 1.96 7.00 -1.46
CA GLY A 47 0.67 6.30 -1.61
C GLY A 47 0.77 5.06 -2.50
N GLY A 48 1.50 5.14 -3.62
CA GLY A 48 1.72 3.98 -4.49
C GLY A 48 2.54 2.88 -3.82
N THR A 49 3.55 3.25 -3.02
CA THR A 49 4.35 2.29 -2.23
C THR A 49 3.48 1.64 -1.16
N MET A 50 2.62 2.40 -0.48
CA MET A 50 1.69 1.86 0.53
C MET A 50 0.67 0.90 -0.08
N ILE A 51 0.08 1.24 -1.23
CA ILE A 51 -0.82 0.33 -1.94
C ILE A 51 -0.09 -0.97 -2.30
N ALA A 52 1.13 -0.86 -2.81
CA ALA A 52 1.94 -2.03 -3.14
C ALA A 52 2.30 -2.84 -1.87
N HIS A 53 2.52 -2.20 -0.72
CA HIS A 53 2.72 -2.89 0.57
C HIS A 53 1.47 -3.67 0.99
N TYR A 54 0.30 -3.02 1.02
CA TYR A 54 -0.96 -3.69 1.41
C TYR A 54 -1.42 -4.77 0.43
N THR A 55 -1.03 -4.66 -0.83
CA THR A 55 -1.35 -5.65 -1.87
C THR A 55 -0.26 -6.70 -2.05
N ASN A 56 0.71 -6.74 -1.13
CA ASN A 56 1.83 -7.69 -1.14
C ASN A 56 2.55 -7.75 -2.49
N GLY A 57 2.74 -6.59 -3.12
CA GLY A 57 3.49 -6.46 -4.37
C GLY A 57 2.68 -6.71 -5.63
N ASN A 58 1.36 -6.85 -5.55
CA ASN A 58 0.54 -7.07 -6.75
C ASN A 58 0.54 -5.83 -7.67
N VAL A 59 1.41 -5.88 -8.69
CA VAL A 59 1.63 -4.79 -9.64
C VAL A 59 0.38 -4.40 -10.44
N LEU A 60 -0.52 -5.34 -10.72
CA LEU A 60 -1.71 -5.06 -11.51
C LEU A 60 -2.73 -4.25 -10.71
N THR A 61 -2.90 -4.58 -9.43
CA THR A 61 -3.76 -3.84 -8.52
C THR A 61 -3.24 -2.41 -8.32
N VAL A 62 -1.94 -2.26 -8.10
CA VAL A 62 -1.30 -0.94 -7.95
C VAL A 62 -1.44 -0.12 -9.24
N LYS A 63 -1.24 -0.74 -10.41
CA LYS A 63 -1.41 -0.09 -11.72
C LYS A 63 -2.83 0.44 -11.91
N LYS A 64 -3.85 -0.35 -11.55
CA LYS A 64 -5.27 0.02 -11.64
C LYS A 64 -5.59 1.18 -10.70
N LEU A 65 -5.17 1.10 -9.43
CA LEU A 65 -5.45 2.13 -8.43
C LEU A 65 -4.73 3.46 -8.70
N LEU A 66 -3.50 3.41 -9.22
CA LEU A 66 -2.77 4.62 -9.61
C LEU A 66 -3.17 5.16 -11.00
N GLY A 67 -3.94 4.40 -11.79
CA GLY A 67 -4.32 4.79 -13.15
C GLY A 67 -3.14 4.83 -14.13
N HIS A 68 -2.13 3.98 -13.95
CA HIS A 68 -0.99 3.92 -14.86
C HIS A 68 -1.33 3.13 -16.14
N LYS A 69 -1.04 3.71 -17.31
CA LYS A 69 -1.20 3.01 -18.60
C LYS A 69 -0.17 1.89 -18.77
N ARG A 70 1.08 2.16 -18.41
CA ARG A 70 2.25 1.29 -18.57
C ARG A 70 2.69 0.68 -17.24
N ILE A 71 3.08 -0.58 -17.24
CA ILE A 71 3.44 -1.33 -16.02
C ILE A 71 4.80 -0.89 -15.46
N GLU A 72 5.70 -0.47 -16.32
CA GLU A 72 7.05 0.00 -16.00
C GLU A 72 7.02 1.24 -15.09
N ASN A 73 5.99 2.07 -15.24
CA ASN A 73 5.76 3.20 -14.35
C ASN A 73 5.36 2.75 -12.93
N THR A 74 4.62 1.65 -12.82
CA THR A 74 4.20 1.06 -11.54
C THR A 74 5.33 0.35 -10.83
N MET A 75 6.27 -0.27 -11.57
CA MET A 75 7.42 -0.96 -10.98
C MET A 75 8.28 -0.05 -10.08
N LYS A 76 8.31 1.26 -10.35
CA LYS A 76 8.98 2.27 -9.52
C LYS A 76 8.46 2.35 -8.08
N TYR A 77 7.25 1.86 -7.82
CA TYR A 77 6.61 1.88 -6.50
C TYR A 77 6.74 0.55 -5.76
N ILE A 78 7.10 -0.53 -6.46
CA ILE A 78 7.13 -1.90 -5.92
C ILE A 78 8.55 -2.29 -5.50
N GLY A 79 9.57 -1.85 -6.24
CA GLY A 79 10.97 -2.22 -5.98
C GLY A 79 11.55 -1.76 -4.64
N LEU A 80 10.83 -0.93 -3.87
CA LEU A 80 11.23 -0.46 -2.54
C LEU A 80 10.57 -1.23 -1.39
N ILE A 81 9.69 -2.19 -1.68
CA ILE A 81 9.00 -2.96 -0.65
C ILE A 81 9.82 -4.20 -0.35
N HIS A 82 10.42 -4.20 0.83
CA HIS A 82 10.83 -5.44 1.46
C HIS A 82 9.55 -6.14 1.94
N PHE A 83 9.13 -7.20 1.23
CA PHE A 83 8.16 -8.13 1.78
C PHE A 83 8.80 -8.74 3.01
N LYS A 84 8.42 -8.24 4.18
CA LYS A 84 8.77 -8.90 5.43
C LYS A 84 8.05 -10.26 5.36
N ASP A 85 8.78 -11.34 5.55
CA ASP A 85 8.25 -12.71 5.57
C ASP A 85 7.21 -12.95 6.68
N ASP A 86 6.72 -11.92 7.37
CA ASP A 86 6.01 -12.00 8.63
C ASP A 86 4.47 -12.03 8.49
N GLU A 87 3.90 -11.80 7.29
CA GLU A 87 2.44 -11.85 7.08
C GLU A 87 1.96 -13.26 6.69
N PHE A 88 1.63 -14.06 7.70
CA PHE A 88 0.99 -15.36 7.54
C PHE A 88 -0.47 -15.33 7.99
N GLU A 89 -1.31 -16.11 7.31
CA GLU A 89 -2.61 -16.49 7.85
C GLU A 89 -2.44 -17.74 8.72
N VAL A 90 -3.10 -17.76 9.87
CA VAL A 90 -3.02 -18.86 10.84
C VAL A 90 -4.39 -19.52 10.93
N ALA A 91 -4.40 -20.85 10.96
CA ALA A 91 -5.60 -21.66 11.20
C ALA A 91 -5.32 -22.68 12.30
N THR A 92 -6.38 -23.11 12.98
CA THR A 92 -6.30 -24.09 14.07
C THR A 92 -7.29 -25.22 13.84
N ALA A 93 -6.94 -26.44 14.23
CA ALA A 93 -7.85 -27.58 14.20
C ALA A 93 -7.78 -28.37 15.51
N THR A 94 -8.91 -28.92 15.94
CA THR A 94 -9.00 -29.78 17.14
C THR A 94 -9.24 -31.25 16.78
N THR A 95 -9.72 -31.51 15.56
CA THR A 95 -9.98 -32.86 15.07
C THR A 95 -9.19 -33.16 13.80
N VAL A 96 -9.00 -34.45 13.52
CA VAL A 96 -8.29 -34.91 12.32
C VAL A 96 -9.03 -34.51 11.04
N GLU A 97 -10.36 -34.52 11.06
CA GLU A 97 -11.21 -34.11 9.94
C GLU A 97 -11.03 -32.61 9.61
N GLU A 98 -11.02 -31.74 10.62
CA GLU A 98 -10.72 -30.31 10.45
C GLU A 98 -9.29 -30.09 9.92
N ALA A 99 -8.31 -30.82 10.47
CA ALA A 99 -6.92 -30.73 10.02
C ALA A 99 -6.78 -31.08 8.53
N LYS A 100 -7.48 -32.13 8.06
CA LYS A 100 -7.51 -32.49 6.63
C LYS A 100 -8.10 -31.39 5.75
N GLN A 101 -9.14 -30.69 6.22
CA GLN A 101 -9.74 -29.56 5.50
C GLN A 101 -8.77 -28.38 5.42
N VAL A 102 -8.11 -28.04 6.52
CA VAL A 102 -7.13 -26.94 6.58
C VAL A 102 -5.91 -27.23 5.69
N LEU A 103 -5.40 -28.46 5.70
CA LEU A 103 -4.33 -28.90 4.80
C LEU A 103 -4.75 -28.83 3.33
N SER A 104 -5.98 -29.26 3.00
CA SER A 104 -6.51 -29.17 1.63
C SER A 104 -6.68 -27.73 1.14
N ALA A 105 -6.88 -26.78 2.05
CA ALA A 105 -6.89 -25.34 1.76
C ALA A 105 -5.49 -24.73 1.54
N GLY A 106 -4.43 -25.55 1.60
CA GLY A 106 -3.05 -25.16 1.31
C GLY A 106 -2.33 -24.48 2.47
N PHE A 107 -2.69 -24.82 3.71
CA PHE A 107 -1.92 -24.44 4.90
C PHE A 107 -0.85 -25.48 5.24
N ASP A 108 0.29 -25.01 5.74
CA ASP A 108 1.38 -25.84 6.24
C ASP A 108 1.23 -26.08 7.74
N TYR A 109 1.46 -27.32 8.18
CA TYR A 109 1.47 -27.67 9.61
C TYR A 109 2.69 -27.04 10.31
N VAL A 110 2.46 -26.44 11.48
CA VAL A 110 3.51 -25.80 12.27
C VAL A 110 3.84 -26.64 13.50
N THR A 111 2.85 -26.83 14.38
CA THR A 111 3.03 -27.53 15.66
C THR A 111 1.68 -27.81 16.30
N GLU A 112 1.66 -28.59 17.37
CA GLU A 112 0.50 -28.86 18.20
C GLU A 112 0.75 -28.36 19.63
N LYS A 113 -0.23 -27.68 20.22
CA LYS A 113 -0.18 -27.23 21.61
C LYS A 113 -1.50 -27.54 22.31
N SER A 114 -1.43 -28.33 23.38
CA SER A 114 -2.59 -28.69 24.21
C SER A 114 -3.74 -29.35 23.42
N GLY A 115 -3.42 -30.23 22.46
CA GLY A 115 -4.43 -30.90 21.62
C GLY A 115 -4.98 -30.02 20.48
N ILE A 116 -4.44 -28.82 20.27
CA ILE A 116 -4.82 -27.92 19.18
C ILE A 116 -3.69 -27.86 18.16
N MET A 117 -3.97 -28.29 16.93
CA MET A 117 -3.03 -28.24 15.81
C MET A 117 -3.01 -26.82 15.23
N LEU A 118 -1.82 -26.26 15.01
CA LEU A 118 -1.59 -24.94 14.45
C LEU A 118 -1.03 -25.05 13.04
N PHE A 119 -1.61 -24.27 12.12
CA PHE A 119 -1.22 -24.23 10.72
C PHE A 119 -0.96 -22.79 10.29
N LYS A 120 -0.05 -22.59 9.32
CA LYS A 120 0.23 -21.28 8.72
C LYS A 120 0.24 -21.37 7.21
N ARG A 121 -0.10 -20.29 6.52
CA ARG A 121 0.18 -20.13 5.09
C ARG A 121 0.61 -18.71 4.78
N PRO A 122 1.45 -18.49 3.75
CA PRO A 122 1.66 -17.15 3.22
C PRO A 122 0.32 -16.56 2.79
N LYS A 123 0.07 -15.29 3.12
CA LYS A 123 -1.16 -14.59 2.78
C LYS A 123 -1.37 -14.60 1.25
N ARG A 124 -2.34 -15.38 0.78
CA ARG A 124 -2.72 -15.43 -0.63
C ARG A 124 -3.65 -14.25 -0.91
N PHE A 125 -3.31 -13.41 -1.87
CA PHE A 125 -4.25 -12.40 -2.35
C PHE A 125 -5.47 -13.13 -2.94
N SER A 126 -6.64 -12.93 -2.34
CA SER A 126 -7.92 -13.37 -2.88
C SER A 126 -8.08 -12.84 -4.31
N ALA A 127 -8.32 -13.73 -5.27
CA ALA A 127 -8.51 -13.37 -6.69
C ALA A 127 -9.85 -12.64 -6.96
N TYR A 128 -10.58 -12.20 -5.93
CA TYR A 128 -11.89 -11.58 -6.08
C TYR A 128 -11.79 -10.06 -5.96
N ALA A 129 -11.40 -9.44 -7.09
CA ALA A 129 -12.06 -8.23 -7.53
C ALA A 129 -13.21 -8.66 -8.45
N SER A 130 -14.36 -8.94 -7.85
CA SER A 130 -15.66 -9.06 -8.52
C SER A 130 -16.64 -8.16 -7.80
#